data_AF-A0A4R6G6T9-F1
#
_entry.id   AF-A0A4R6G6T9-F1
#
_cell.length_a   1.000
_cell.length_b   1.000
_cell.length_c   1.000
_cell.angle_alpha   90.00
_cell.angle_beta   90.00
_cell.angle_gamma   90.00
#
_symmetry.space_group_name_H-M   'P 1'
#
loop_
_entity.id
_entity.type
_entity.pdbx_description
1 polymer ?
#
loop_
_entity_poly.entity_id
_entity_poly.type
_entity_poly.pdbx_seq_one_letter_code
_entity_poly.pdbx_strand_id
1 'polypeptide(L)'
;MTAYPQRVRDSILPLSVGKTLPEAFEEWSFTDRTIDHEEPIETCELCEQEALRYHFEIKNHLTKNQMMVGSKCILKFGLSVFEEGRKLNPADAKKKLDRLMQQMRLESCVRALERLAATENNVILTNALAYYRKNKYLTPKYSFVVLWRLQKHAIDHSPTFFKINLQKDKYQRDLREMPKSQIPFIWPALNSAQRKKAIELGHTKPDI
;
A
#
# COMPACT_ATOMS: atom_id res chain seq x y z
N MET A 1 2.36 -5.33 -33.90
CA MET A 1 2.45 -5.50 -32.45
C MET A 1 3.54 -6.52 -32.16
N THR A 2 4.62 -6.14 -31.49
CA THR A 2 5.66 -7.07 -31.04
C THR A 2 5.11 -7.97 -29.95
N ALA A 3 5.46 -9.26 -29.97
CA ALA A 3 5.03 -10.21 -28.94
C ALA A 3 5.59 -9.81 -27.57
N TYR A 4 4.86 -10.10 -26.48
CA TYR A 4 5.28 -9.77 -25.11
C TYR A 4 6.73 -10.13 -24.76
N PRO A 5 7.28 -11.31 -25.15
CA PRO A 5 8.69 -11.64 -24.93
C PRO A 5 9.69 -10.78 -25.71
N GLN A 6 9.28 -10.28 -26.88
CA GLN A 6 10.14 -9.45 -27.73
C GLN A 6 10.38 -8.08 -27.10
N ARG A 7 9.34 -7.44 -26.57
CA ARG A 7 9.47 -6.14 -25.87
C ARG A 7 10.43 -6.22 -24.70
N VAL A 8 10.31 -7.27 -23.88
CA VAL A 8 11.21 -7.51 -22.75
C VAL A 8 12.65 -7.67 -23.19
N ARG A 9 12.88 -8.39 -24.28
CA ARG A 9 14.20 -8.54 -24.89
C ARG A 9 14.77 -7.21 -25.36
N ASP A 10 13.96 -6.43 -26.07
CA ASP A 10 14.34 -5.16 -26.67
C ASP A 10 14.63 -4.09 -25.59
N SER A 11 13.94 -4.13 -24.45
CA SER A 11 14.21 -3.26 -23.31
C SER A 11 15.48 -3.64 -22.54
N ILE A 12 15.67 -4.92 -22.20
CA ILE A 12 16.69 -5.30 -21.21
C ILE A 12 18.06 -5.62 -21.81
N LEU A 13 18.13 -6.23 -23.01
CA LEU A 13 19.40 -6.65 -23.59
C LEU A 13 20.32 -5.48 -23.93
N PRO A 14 19.85 -4.35 -24.51
CA PRO A 14 20.72 -3.22 -24.81
C PRO A 14 21.36 -2.59 -23.56
N LEU A 15 20.75 -2.81 -22.40
CA LEU A 15 21.16 -2.24 -21.11
C LEU A 15 21.99 -3.21 -20.27
N SER A 16 22.24 -4.43 -20.77
CA SER A 16 22.91 -5.54 -20.07
C SER A 16 24.21 -5.94 -20.77
N VAL A 17 25.10 -6.62 -20.05
CA VAL A 17 26.31 -7.20 -20.63
C VAL A 17 25.96 -8.50 -21.37
N GLY A 18 25.15 -9.34 -20.72
CA GLY A 18 24.62 -10.61 -21.19
C GLY A 18 23.90 -10.50 -22.53
N LYS A 19 23.98 -11.57 -23.32
CA LYS A 19 23.43 -11.62 -24.69
C LYS A 19 22.12 -12.39 -24.77
N THR A 20 21.80 -13.12 -23.71
CA THR A 20 20.53 -13.86 -23.57
C THR A 20 19.68 -13.28 -22.45
N LEU A 21 18.36 -13.51 -22.50
CA LEU A 21 17.44 -13.06 -21.45
C LEU A 21 17.81 -13.60 -20.06
N PRO A 22 18.12 -14.91 -19.88
CA PRO A 22 18.54 -15.43 -18.58
C PRO A 22 19.79 -14.72 -18.02
N GLU A 23 20.84 -14.56 -18.83
CA GLU A 23 22.05 -13.83 -18.43
C GLU A 23 21.73 -12.40 -18.03
N ALA A 24 20.96 -11.69 -18.86
CA ALA A 24 20.56 -10.32 -18.56
C ALA A 24 19.81 -10.25 -17.22
N PHE A 25 18.81 -11.10 -16.96
CA PHE A 25 18.04 -11.03 -15.71
C PHE A 25 18.88 -11.25 -14.44
N GLU A 26 19.97 -12.03 -14.50
CA GLU A 26 20.89 -12.19 -13.37
C GLU A 26 21.60 -10.89 -13.00
N GLU A 27 21.74 -9.97 -13.95
CA GLU A 27 22.41 -8.67 -13.76
C GLU A 27 21.54 -7.65 -13.01
N TRP A 28 20.22 -7.85 -12.94
CA TRP A 28 19.29 -6.85 -12.40
C TRP A 28 18.78 -7.20 -11.00
N SER A 29 18.73 -6.17 -10.16
CA SER A 29 18.14 -6.26 -8.83
C SER A 29 17.22 -5.09 -8.52
N PHE A 30 16.19 -5.36 -7.74
CA PHE A 30 15.33 -4.34 -7.17
C PHE A 30 16.10 -3.51 -6.13
N THR A 31 16.00 -2.18 -6.20
CA THR A 31 16.82 -1.25 -5.39
C THR A 31 16.14 -0.75 -4.11
N ASP A 32 14.97 -1.28 -3.77
CA ASP A 32 14.09 -0.77 -2.69
C ASP A 32 13.45 0.59 -2.94
N ARG A 33 13.80 1.28 -4.04
CA ARG A 33 13.12 2.51 -4.44
C ARG A 33 11.80 2.21 -5.13
N THR A 34 10.74 2.87 -4.66
CA THR A 34 9.39 2.74 -5.20
C THR A 34 8.76 4.11 -5.40
N ILE A 35 7.81 4.21 -6.33
CA ILE A 35 7.02 5.41 -6.61
C ILE A 35 5.55 5.02 -6.73
N ASP A 36 4.67 5.72 -6.00
CA ASP A 36 3.23 5.70 -6.20
C ASP A 36 2.80 6.95 -6.95
N HIS A 37 2.30 6.77 -8.16
CA HIS A 37 1.81 7.85 -9.01
C HIS A 37 0.37 8.25 -8.69
N GLU A 38 -0.24 7.64 -7.68
CA GLU A 38 -1.63 7.82 -7.21
C GLU A 38 -2.69 7.35 -8.23
N GLU A 39 -2.40 7.45 -9.53
CA GLU A 39 -3.23 7.00 -10.66
C GLU A 39 -2.47 5.99 -11.55
N PRO A 40 -3.18 5.09 -12.25
CA PRO A 40 -2.58 4.11 -13.15
C PRO A 40 -2.26 4.73 -14.51
N ILE A 41 -1.25 5.60 -14.57
CA ILE A 41 -0.91 6.38 -15.77
C ILE A 41 0.45 6.01 -16.37
N GLU A 42 1.24 5.18 -15.69
CA GLU A 42 2.60 4.90 -16.12
C GLU A 42 2.74 3.64 -16.95
N THR A 43 3.87 3.55 -17.65
CA THR A 43 4.26 2.38 -18.44
C THR A 43 5.43 1.64 -17.79
N CYS A 44 5.40 0.31 -17.86
CA CYS A 44 6.52 -0.52 -17.44
C CYS A 44 7.68 -0.41 -18.46
N GLU A 45 8.86 0.05 -18.05
CA GLU A 45 10.00 0.18 -18.97
C GLU A 45 10.54 -1.18 -19.45
N LEU A 46 10.20 -2.28 -18.76
CA LEU A 46 10.64 -3.62 -19.13
C LEU A 46 9.68 -4.36 -20.08
N CYS A 47 8.36 -4.29 -19.86
CA CYS A 47 7.40 -5.06 -20.67
C CYS A 47 6.46 -4.19 -21.53
N GLU A 48 6.58 -2.87 -21.39
CA GLU A 48 5.76 -1.83 -22.03
C GLU A 48 4.26 -1.98 -21.73
N GLN A 49 3.91 -2.65 -20.62
CA GLN A 49 2.53 -2.66 -20.15
C GLN A 49 2.20 -1.30 -19.53
N GLU A 50 1.17 -0.66 -20.08
CA GLU A 50 0.62 0.62 -19.61
C GLU A 50 -0.25 0.44 -18.34
N ALA A 51 -0.73 1.57 -17.84
CA ALA A 51 -1.63 1.69 -16.69
C ALA A 51 -1.05 1.14 -15.37
N LEU A 52 0.24 1.36 -15.14
CA LEU A 52 0.88 1.16 -13.85
C LEU A 52 0.63 2.35 -12.93
N ARG A 53 0.18 2.07 -11.71
CA ARG A 53 0.17 3.05 -10.62
C ARG A 53 1.48 3.06 -9.82
N TYR A 54 2.10 1.90 -9.68
CA TYR A 54 3.31 1.72 -8.88
C TYR A 54 4.49 1.36 -9.75
N HIS A 55 5.59 2.08 -9.57
CA HIS A 55 6.88 1.70 -10.11
C HIS A 55 7.83 1.20 -9.03
N PHE A 56 8.66 0.26 -9.44
CA PHE A 56 9.73 -0.34 -8.67
C PHE A 56 11.01 -0.15 -9.47
N GLU A 57 12.00 0.53 -8.88
CA GLU A 57 13.29 0.73 -9.55
C GLU A 57 14.09 -0.57 -9.51
N ILE A 58 14.53 -1.02 -10.68
CA ILE A 58 15.53 -2.08 -10.82
C ILE A 58 16.83 -1.47 -11.35
N LYS A 59 17.96 -2.07 -10.98
CA LYS A 59 19.28 -1.62 -11.40
C LYS A 59 20.13 -2.79 -11.85
N ASN A 60 20.82 -2.60 -12.97
CA ASN A 60 21.87 -3.51 -13.43
C ASN A 60 23.13 -3.28 -12.58
N HIS A 61 23.64 -4.30 -11.90
CA HIS A 61 24.79 -4.15 -11.02
C HIS A 61 26.12 -4.04 -11.78
N LEU A 62 26.19 -4.46 -13.04
CA LEU A 62 27.36 -4.36 -13.91
C LEU A 62 27.40 -3.02 -14.66
N THR A 63 26.32 -2.64 -15.34
CA THR A 63 26.26 -1.44 -16.19
C THR A 63 25.77 -0.19 -15.46
N LYS A 64 25.20 -0.34 -14.25
CA LYS A 64 24.57 0.71 -13.43
C LYS A 64 23.31 1.33 -14.04
N ASN A 65 22.85 0.85 -15.20
CA ASN A 65 21.58 1.23 -15.79
C ASN A 65 20.41 0.96 -14.83
N GLN A 66 19.37 1.79 -14.90
CA GLN A 66 18.18 1.70 -14.07
C GLN A 66 16.94 1.65 -14.94
N MET A 67 15.89 1.00 -14.44
CA MET A 67 14.57 1.02 -15.07
C MET A 67 13.46 1.07 -14.01
N MET A 68 12.34 1.71 -14.36
CA MET A 68 11.10 1.71 -13.59
C MET A 68 10.14 0.63 -14.11
N VAL A 69 9.86 -0.36 -13.28
CA VAL A 69 9.05 -1.53 -13.68
C VAL A 69 7.88 -1.78 -12.75
N GLY A 70 6.91 -2.57 -13.21
CA GLY A 70 5.87 -3.12 -12.34
C GLY A 70 6.38 -4.32 -11.52
N SER A 71 5.85 -4.50 -10.31
CA SER A 71 6.19 -5.64 -9.42
C SER A 71 6.00 -7.01 -10.07
N LYS A 72 5.01 -7.14 -10.96
CA LYS A 72 4.76 -8.37 -11.74
C LYS A 72 5.98 -8.76 -12.60
N CYS A 73 6.71 -7.81 -13.17
CA CYS A 73 7.89 -8.11 -13.97
C CYS A 73 9.04 -8.62 -13.11
N ILE A 74 9.26 -8.02 -11.94
CA ILE A 74 10.25 -8.49 -10.97
C ILE A 74 10.02 -9.96 -10.63
N LEU A 75 8.77 -10.33 -10.32
CA LEU A 75 8.42 -11.70 -9.97
C LEU A 75 8.46 -12.67 -11.16
N LYS A 76 7.91 -12.25 -12.31
CA LYS A 76 7.79 -13.11 -13.49
C LYS A 76 9.14 -13.49 -14.10
N PHE A 77 10.11 -12.56 -14.07
CA PHE A 77 11.44 -12.77 -14.64
C PHE A 77 12.50 -13.15 -13.59
N GLY A 78 12.10 -13.32 -12.32
CA GLY A 78 13.01 -13.76 -11.26
C GLY A 78 14.12 -12.77 -10.96
N LEU A 79 13.88 -11.47 -11.14
CA LEU A 79 14.87 -10.44 -10.83
C LEU A 79 15.23 -10.48 -9.35
N SER A 80 16.49 -10.19 -9.03
CA SER A 80 16.98 -10.37 -7.66
C SER A 80 16.35 -9.35 -6.72
N VAL A 81 15.74 -9.81 -5.64
CA VAL A 81 15.23 -8.98 -4.54
C VAL A 81 16.03 -9.32 -3.29
N PHE A 82 16.52 -8.31 -2.59
CA PHE A 82 17.32 -8.48 -1.38
C PHE A 82 16.59 -7.93 -0.16
N GLU A 83 16.82 -8.48 1.01
CA GLU A 83 16.43 -7.88 2.30
C GLU A 83 17.56 -8.16 3.29
N GLU A 84 18.01 -7.13 4.01
CA GLU A 84 19.13 -7.26 4.96
C GLU A 84 20.39 -7.91 4.35
N GLY A 85 20.68 -7.58 3.07
CA GLY A 85 21.82 -8.12 2.33
C GLY A 85 21.63 -9.54 1.78
N ARG A 86 20.52 -10.22 2.09
CA ARG A 86 20.23 -11.58 1.61
C ARG A 86 19.31 -11.57 0.40
N LYS A 87 19.65 -12.33 -0.65
CA LYS A 87 18.74 -12.59 -1.78
C LYS A 87 17.53 -13.42 -1.30
N LEU A 88 16.34 -12.91 -1.53
CA LEU A 88 15.09 -13.55 -1.18
C LEU A 88 14.72 -14.65 -2.17
N ASN A 89 14.04 -15.68 -1.67
CA ASN A 89 13.35 -16.64 -2.54
C ASN A 89 12.09 -15.97 -3.16
N PRO A 90 11.47 -16.56 -4.19
CA PRO A 90 10.31 -15.96 -4.86
C PRO A 90 9.12 -15.65 -3.96
N ALA A 91 8.86 -16.49 -2.94
CA ALA A 91 7.74 -16.31 -2.03
C ALA A 91 7.97 -15.09 -1.11
N ASP A 92 9.18 -14.95 -0.58
CA ASP A 92 9.52 -13.82 0.30
C ASP A 92 9.74 -12.53 -0.49
N ALA A 93 10.24 -12.60 -1.72
CA ALA A 93 10.28 -11.46 -2.65
C ALA A 93 8.87 -10.92 -2.91
N LYS A 94 7.90 -11.81 -3.18
CA LYS A 94 6.49 -11.42 -3.34
C LYS A 94 5.96 -10.73 -2.09
N LYS A 95 6.16 -11.31 -0.90
CA LYS A 95 5.73 -10.70 0.37
C LYS A 95 6.34 -9.31 0.57
N LYS A 96 7.62 -9.13 0.24
CA LYS A 96 8.29 -7.83 0.34
C LYS A 96 7.68 -6.79 -0.60
N LEU A 97 7.47 -7.14 -1.87
CA LEU A 97 6.84 -6.25 -2.85
C LEU A 97 5.40 -5.91 -2.45
N ASP A 98 4.62 -6.89 -1.99
CA ASP A 98 3.27 -6.67 -1.48
C ASP A 98 3.27 -5.72 -0.27
N ARG A 99 4.21 -5.88 0.67
CA ARG A 99 4.37 -4.99 1.83
C ARG A 99 4.66 -3.56 1.39
N LEU A 100 5.55 -3.36 0.42
CA LEU A 100 5.86 -2.04 -0.14
C LEU A 100 4.64 -1.41 -0.84
N MET A 101 3.87 -2.19 -1.59
CA MET A 101 2.61 -1.73 -2.20
C MET A 101 1.60 -1.29 -1.14
N GLN A 102 1.43 -2.06 -0.06
CA GLN A 102 0.53 -1.67 1.03
C GLN A 102 1.01 -0.41 1.73
N GLN A 103 2.33 -0.23 1.91
CA GLN A 103 2.90 0.98 2.49
C GLN A 103 2.63 2.20 1.59
N MET A 104 2.91 2.10 0.29
CA MET A 104 2.61 3.17 -0.67
C MET A 104 1.12 3.55 -0.67
N ARG A 105 0.21 2.56 -0.67
CA ARG A 105 -1.23 2.81 -0.57
C ARG A 105 -1.63 3.53 0.72
N LEU A 106 -1.08 3.10 1.86
CA LEU A 106 -1.30 3.78 3.14
C LEU A 106 -0.83 5.23 3.09
N GLU A 107 0.37 5.47 2.56
CA GLU A 107 0.94 6.82 2.48
C GLU A 107 0.12 7.73 1.54
N SER A 108 -0.30 7.23 0.37
CA SER A 108 -1.19 7.94 -0.55
C SER A 108 -2.55 8.27 0.10
N CYS A 109 -3.13 7.31 0.81
CA CYS A 109 -4.37 7.50 1.57
C CYS A 109 -4.22 8.60 2.66
N VAL A 110 -3.11 8.59 3.40
CA VAL A 110 -2.81 9.63 4.40
C VAL A 110 -2.62 10.99 3.73
N ARG A 111 -1.88 11.09 2.62
CA ARG A 111 -1.72 12.36 1.88
C ARG A 111 -3.06 12.90 1.36
N ALA A 112 -3.93 12.03 0.84
CA ALA A 112 -5.27 12.42 0.40
C ALA A 112 -6.11 12.98 1.56
N LEU A 113 -6.05 12.35 2.73
CA LEU A 113 -6.71 12.86 3.95
C LEU A 113 -6.11 14.18 4.45
N GLU A 114 -4.79 14.37 4.34
CA GLU A 114 -4.13 15.64 4.71
C GLU A 114 -4.56 16.78 3.78
N ARG A 115 -4.61 16.54 2.46
CA ARG A 115 -5.16 17.49 1.48
C ARG A 115 -6.62 17.83 1.81
N LEU A 116 -7.43 16.81 2.12
CA LEU A 116 -8.82 17.00 2.50
C LEU A 116 -8.97 17.80 3.81
N ALA A 117 -8.12 17.55 4.81
CA ALA A 117 -8.14 18.28 6.08
C ALA A 117 -7.90 19.78 5.87
N ALA A 118 -6.97 20.12 4.97
CA ALA A 118 -6.69 21.50 4.58
C ALA A 118 -7.88 22.14 3.86
N THR A 119 -8.46 21.46 2.86
CA THR A 119 -9.61 21.96 2.10
C THR A 119 -10.85 22.16 2.98
N GLU A 120 -11.13 21.24 3.92
CA GLU A 120 -12.27 21.34 4.85
C GLU A 120 -12.00 22.27 6.05
N ASN A 121 -10.78 22.79 6.23
CA ASN A 121 -10.32 23.44 7.47
C ASN A 121 -10.65 22.61 8.73
N ASN A 122 -10.56 21.28 8.64
CA ASN A 122 -11.06 20.38 9.66
C ASN A 122 -9.99 20.02 10.71
N VAL A 123 -9.99 20.76 11.82
CA VAL A 123 -9.05 20.57 12.94
C VAL A 123 -9.12 19.15 13.53
N ILE A 124 -10.29 18.52 13.55
CA ILE A 124 -10.47 17.18 14.11
C ILE A 124 -9.78 16.13 13.23
N LEU A 125 -9.90 16.24 11.90
CA LEU A 125 -9.20 15.35 10.97
C LEU A 125 -7.68 15.55 11.06
N THR A 126 -7.21 16.80 11.11
CA THR A 126 -5.78 17.12 11.31
C THR A 126 -5.25 16.45 12.58
N ASN A 127 -5.98 16.57 13.70
CA ASN A 127 -5.60 15.94 14.96
C ASN A 127 -5.65 14.42 14.90
N ALA A 128 -6.63 13.83 14.20
CA ALA A 128 -6.72 12.38 14.00
C ALA A 128 -5.52 11.83 13.22
N LEU A 129 -5.10 12.53 12.15
CA LEU A 129 -3.95 12.16 11.33
C LEU A 129 -2.63 12.31 12.09
N ALA A 130 -2.45 13.42 12.83
CA ALA A 130 -1.29 13.61 13.70
C ALA A 130 -1.23 12.52 14.79
N TYR A 131 -2.37 12.18 15.39
CA TYR A 131 -2.46 11.10 16.37
C TYR A 131 -2.09 9.74 15.75
N TYR A 132 -2.59 9.44 14.55
CA TYR A 132 -2.25 8.21 13.83
C TYR A 132 -0.76 8.13 13.50
N ARG A 133 -0.15 9.21 12.99
CA ARG A 133 1.28 9.23 12.65
C ARG A 133 2.15 8.92 13.85
N LYS A 134 1.79 9.46 15.03
CA LYS A 134 2.50 9.24 16.30
C LYS A 134 2.27 7.85 16.89
N ASN A 135 1.02 7.37 16.92
CA ASN A 135 0.65 6.19 17.70
C ASN A 135 0.52 4.91 16.86
N LYS A 136 0.40 5.03 15.54
CA LYS A 136 0.12 3.94 14.58
C LYS A 136 -1.21 3.21 14.82
N TYR A 137 -2.13 3.86 15.53
CA TYR A 137 -3.52 3.44 15.73
C TYR A 137 -4.42 4.67 15.92
N LEU A 138 -5.74 4.46 15.77
CA LEU A 138 -6.78 5.42 16.05
C LEU A 138 -7.57 5.05 17.32
N THR A 139 -8.12 6.06 17.98
CA THR A 139 -9.20 5.88 18.96
C THR A 139 -10.52 5.67 18.22
N PRO A 140 -11.58 5.14 18.85
CA PRO A 140 -12.89 4.99 18.21
C PRO A 140 -13.43 6.29 17.60
N LYS A 141 -13.28 7.41 18.33
CA LYS A 141 -13.69 8.74 17.85
C LYS A 141 -12.91 9.14 16.59
N TYR A 142 -11.59 8.99 16.58
CA TYR A 142 -10.78 9.31 15.40
C TYR A 142 -10.98 8.32 14.25
N SER A 143 -11.28 7.05 14.52
CA SER A 143 -11.55 6.09 13.46
C SER A 143 -12.81 6.43 12.68
N PHE A 144 -13.87 6.91 13.32
CA PHE A 144 -15.04 7.39 12.59
C PHE A 144 -14.68 8.60 11.71
N VAL A 145 -13.99 9.60 12.28
CA VAL A 145 -13.57 10.83 11.57
C VAL A 145 -12.77 10.52 10.29
N VAL A 146 -11.87 9.54 10.35
CA VAL A 146 -11.02 9.11 9.23
C VAL A 146 -11.80 8.23 8.25
N LEU A 147 -12.39 7.13 8.71
CA LEU A 147 -12.97 6.11 7.83
C LEU A 147 -14.22 6.62 7.11
N TRP A 148 -15.03 7.47 7.75
CA TRP A 148 -16.16 8.11 7.08
C TRP A 148 -15.73 8.98 5.88
N ARG A 149 -14.61 9.70 6.00
CA ARG A 149 -14.09 10.53 4.89
C ARG A 149 -13.53 9.71 3.76
N LEU A 150 -12.82 8.64 4.08
CA LEU A 150 -12.31 7.72 3.06
C LEU A 150 -13.45 7.17 2.22
N GLN A 151 -14.55 6.76 2.86
CA GLN A 151 -15.73 6.27 2.16
C GLN A 151 -16.46 7.40 1.41
N LYS A 152 -16.72 8.54 2.04
CA LYS A 152 -17.46 9.65 1.44
C LYS A 152 -16.78 10.23 0.20
N HIS A 153 -15.45 10.31 0.20
CA HIS A 153 -14.66 10.90 -0.88
C HIS A 153 -14.06 9.83 -1.82
N ALA A 154 -14.48 8.58 -1.69
CA ALA A 154 -14.01 7.45 -2.50
C ALA A 154 -12.46 7.36 -2.59
N ILE A 155 -11.77 7.71 -1.50
CA ILE A 155 -10.30 7.64 -1.44
C ILE A 155 -9.91 6.16 -1.40
N ASP A 156 -9.06 5.71 -2.32
CA ASP A 156 -8.56 4.34 -2.33
C ASP A 156 -7.88 3.99 -0.99
N HIS A 157 -8.34 2.92 -0.35
CA HIS A 157 -7.81 2.49 0.94
C HIS A 157 -8.06 1.02 1.21
N SER A 158 -7.31 0.47 2.18
CA SER A 158 -7.68 -0.75 2.89
C SER A 158 -8.18 -0.38 4.28
N PRO A 159 -9.30 -0.94 4.76
CA PRO A 159 -9.76 -0.71 6.13
C PRO A 159 -8.74 -1.11 7.21
N THR A 160 -7.84 -2.05 6.90
CA THR A 160 -6.81 -2.53 7.84
C THR A 160 -5.67 -1.55 8.07
N PHE A 161 -5.55 -0.50 7.25
CA PHE A 161 -4.55 0.56 7.41
C PHE A 161 -4.72 1.32 8.73
N PHE A 162 -5.96 1.58 9.14
CA PHE A 162 -6.27 2.38 10.32
C PHE A 162 -6.70 1.50 11.49
N LYS A 163 -5.71 0.84 12.12
CA LYS A 163 -5.94 0.01 13.31
C LYS A 163 -6.63 0.82 14.41
N ILE A 164 -7.65 0.24 15.03
CA ILE A 164 -8.38 0.86 16.14
C ILE A 164 -7.88 0.24 17.44
N ASN A 165 -7.62 1.06 18.46
CA ASN A 165 -7.22 0.57 19.79
C ASN A 165 -8.42 0.56 20.74
N LEU A 166 -8.71 -0.61 21.33
CA LEU A 166 -9.77 -0.82 22.33
C LEU A 166 -9.24 -1.39 23.66
N GLN A 167 -7.93 -1.42 23.86
CA GLN A 167 -7.34 -2.00 25.08
C GLN A 167 -7.60 -1.16 26.33
N LYS A 168 -7.77 0.15 26.18
CA LYS A 168 -8.03 1.06 27.32
C LYS A 168 -9.53 1.16 27.61
N ASP A 169 -9.90 1.18 28.88
CA ASP A 169 -11.29 1.35 29.31
C ASP A 169 -11.92 2.61 28.74
N LYS A 170 -11.15 3.71 28.66
CA LYS A 170 -11.60 4.94 28.02
C LYS A 170 -12.06 4.70 26.58
N TYR A 171 -11.32 3.93 25.79
CA TYR A 171 -11.68 3.67 24.39
C TYR A 171 -12.85 2.69 24.29
N GLN A 172 -12.99 1.75 25.22
CA GLN A 172 -14.19 0.90 25.27
C GLN A 172 -15.44 1.73 25.62
N ARG A 173 -15.33 2.71 26.53
CA ARG A 173 -16.41 3.68 26.79
C ARG A 173 -16.72 4.53 25.56
N ASP A 174 -15.69 5.09 24.91
CA ASP A 174 -15.88 5.86 23.67
C ASP A 174 -16.58 5.05 22.58
N LEU A 175 -16.28 3.75 22.46
CA LEU A 175 -16.97 2.85 21.53
C LEU A 175 -18.40 2.56 21.98
N ARG A 176 -18.64 2.31 23.27
CA ARG A 176 -20.00 2.08 23.82
C ARG A 176 -20.93 3.27 23.57
N GLU A 177 -20.41 4.48 23.76
CA GLU A 177 -21.15 5.74 23.58
C GLU A 177 -21.28 6.16 22.10
N MET A 178 -20.57 5.49 21.19
CA MET A 178 -20.63 5.80 19.77
C MET A 178 -22.04 5.57 19.20
N PRO A 179 -22.61 6.50 18.42
CA PRO A 179 -23.89 6.27 17.76
C PRO A 179 -23.84 5.05 16.84
N LYS A 180 -24.90 4.23 16.86
CA LYS A 180 -25.00 3.01 16.02
C LYS A 180 -24.81 3.30 14.52
N SER A 181 -25.19 4.50 14.07
CA SER A 181 -24.99 4.95 12.69
C SER A 181 -23.52 5.11 12.28
N GLN A 182 -22.59 5.23 13.24
CA GLN A 182 -21.16 5.38 12.98
C GLN A 182 -20.44 4.02 12.88
N ILE A 183 -21.04 2.97 13.45
CA ILE A 183 -20.45 1.63 13.51
C ILE A 183 -20.14 1.03 12.13
N PRO A 184 -21.02 1.15 11.10
CA PRO A 184 -20.72 0.65 9.77
C PRO A 184 -19.40 1.15 9.18
N PHE A 185 -19.03 2.41 9.46
CA PHE A 185 -17.79 3.01 8.95
C PHE A 185 -16.52 2.44 9.59
N ILE A 186 -16.59 2.09 10.88
CA ILE A 186 -15.41 1.59 11.61
C ILE A 186 -15.32 0.06 11.60
N TRP A 187 -16.43 -0.64 11.36
CA TRP A 187 -16.53 -2.09 11.44
C TRP A 187 -15.52 -2.86 10.58
N PRO A 188 -15.24 -2.46 9.32
CA PRO A 188 -14.26 -3.16 8.48
C PRO A 188 -12.83 -3.09 9.04
N ALA A 189 -12.51 -2.05 9.82
CA ALA A 189 -11.20 -1.87 10.47
C ALA A 189 -11.04 -2.62 11.81
N LEU A 190 -12.14 -3.11 12.40
CA LEU A 190 -12.11 -3.91 13.62
C LEU A 190 -11.70 -5.35 13.30
N ASN A 191 -10.81 -5.91 14.13
CA ASN A 191 -10.51 -7.35 14.08
C ASN A 191 -11.62 -8.19 14.75
N SER A 192 -11.57 -9.52 14.61
CA SER A 192 -12.60 -10.42 15.13
C SER A 192 -12.88 -10.26 16.64
N ALA A 193 -11.84 -10.10 17.46
CA ALA A 193 -11.98 -9.90 18.90
C ALA A 193 -12.63 -8.54 19.22
N GLN A 194 -12.26 -7.51 18.47
CA GLN A 194 -12.84 -6.16 18.62
C GLN A 194 -14.30 -6.10 18.17
N ARG A 195 -14.68 -6.84 17.12
CA ARG A 195 -16.08 -6.97 16.69
C ARG A 195 -16.92 -7.65 17.76
N LYS A 196 -16.42 -8.74 18.35
CA LYS A 196 -17.07 -9.38 19.51
C LYS A 196 -17.23 -8.39 20.66
N LYS A 197 -16.17 -7.62 20.97
CA LYS A 197 -16.23 -6.60 22.00
C LYS A 197 -17.24 -5.50 21.69
N ALA A 198 -17.35 -5.05 20.45
CA ALA A 198 -18.35 -4.06 20.04
C ALA A 198 -19.78 -4.58 20.28
N ILE A 199 -20.03 -5.87 20.02
CA ILE A 199 -21.32 -6.51 20.29
C ILE A 199 -21.61 -6.56 21.79
N GLU A 200 -20.64 -6.95 22.61
CA GLU A 200 -20.75 -6.92 24.09
C GLU A 200 -21.04 -5.50 24.62
N LEU A 201 -20.61 -4.46 23.90
CA LEU A 201 -20.84 -3.06 24.24
C LEU A 201 -22.19 -2.52 23.73
N GLY A 202 -23.05 -3.36 23.12
CA GLY A 202 -24.41 -3.00 22.71
C GLY A 202 -24.60 -2.64 21.24
N HIS A 203 -23.58 -2.86 20.41
CA HIS A 203 -23.67 -2.70 18.95
C HIS A 203 -24.11 -3.98 18.25
N THR A 204 -24.63 -3.85 17.04
CA THR A 204 -24.95 -4.99 16.17
C THR A 204 -23.98 -5.02 15.00
N LYS A 205 -23.77 -6.22 14.44
CA LYS A 205 -23.04 -6.37 13.18
C LYS A 205 -23.84 -5.60 12.10
N PRO A 206 -23.21 -4.66 11.38
CA PRO A 206 -23.86 -3.99 10.28
C PRO A 206 -24.11 -4.93 9.11
N ASP A 207 -25.17 -4.66 8.34
CA ASP A 207 -25.38 -5.23 7.01
C ASP A 207 -24.52 -4.40 6.05
N ILE A 208 -23.40 -4.98 5.58
CA ILE A 208 -22.39 -4.34 4.72
C ILE A 208 -22.33 -5.10 3.42
#